data_AF-A4HJD7-F1
#
_entry.id   AF-A4HJD7-F1
#
_cell.length_a   1.000
_cell.length_b   1.000
_cell.length_c   1.000
_cell.angle_alpha   90.00
_cell.angle_beta   90.00
_cell.angle_gamma   90.00
#
_symmetry.space_group_name_H-M   'P 1'
#
loop_
_entity.id
_entity.type
_entity.pdbx_description
1 polymer ?
#
loop_
_entity_poly.entity_id
_entity_poly.type
_entity_poly.pdbx_seq_one_letter_code
_entity_poly.pdbx_strand_id
1 'polypeptide(L)'
;MFAIRCPASMLWHPSVHHSLLLLRALEQPHTLLLDPHTTLRGRLSVPLLSECAREVRIKAPPVHHEVDSPAGASTERSVVLYRAEDLVHVVNHPLCSGGNLGAASPTQLGGFASLLEYLEASTVSSHVTSAIDALLVSLNTGDMETMRQTHAGVMELMERLEASITDESLSEAHQMDQTEPLSTWPLFCTLQFLIEEGGMLTSAFPRTSKAYARLCSSSKPVAQHRRLVQRTVEQLLGVGSNSDTDVKQGARVEMNYPMKGFLRDVQRHLASYNRSMEERTIDGVSGEKGPLSSRASGGRLGIQAVQARLPWTLQAWPLRKG
;
A
#
# COMPACT_ATOMS: atom_id res chain seq x y z
N MET A 1 26.01 4.29 9.18
CA MET A 1 24.67 3.70 9.36
C MET A 1 23.63 4.58 8.64
N PHE A 2 22.65 3.97 7.98
CA PHE A 2 21.53 4.70 7.37
C PHE A 2 20.50 5.12 8.42
N ALA A 3 19.83 6.26 8.22
CA ALA A 3 18.73 6.69 9.08
C ALA A 3 17.54 7.18 8.25
N ILE A 4 16.38 6.58 8.46
CA ILE A 4 15.12 7.00 7.84
C ILE A 4 14.43 7.93 8.82
N ARG A 5 14.24 9.19 8.42
CA ARG A 5 13.50 10.20 9.17
C ARG A 5 12.11 10.34 8.59
N CYS A 6 11.11 10.23 9.46
CA CYS A 6 9.72 10.29 9.07
C CYS A 6 8.90 11.02 10.15
N PRO A 7 7.94 11.88 9.76
CA PRO A 7 6.87 12.34 10.63
C PRO A 7 6.19 11.16 11.33
N ALA A 8 5.98 11.24 12.65
CA ALA A 8 5.33 10.14 13.38
C ALA A 8 3.88 9.88 12.89
N SER A 9 3.20 10.91 12.40
CA SER A 9 1.88 10.83 11.78
C SER A 9 1.87 10.20 10.38
N MET A 10 3.02 9.79 9.84
CA MET A 10 3.17 9.21 8.50
C MET A 10 3.75 7.80 8.53
N LEU A 11 3.78 7.17 9.70
CA LEU A 11 4.29 5.82 9.83
C LEU A 11 3.53 4.81 8.96
N TRP A 12 2.26 5.07 8.64
CA TRP A 12 1.42 4.29 7.74
C TRP A 12 1.86 4.34 6.26
N HIS A 13 2.75 5.27 5.88
CA HIS A 13 3.05 5.53 4.48
C HIS A 13 3.91 4.41 3.85
N PRO A 14 3.53 3.87 2.68
CA PRO A 14 4.21 2.72 2.08
C PRO A 14 5.70 2.97 1.78
N SER A 15 6.10 4.20 1.46
CA SER A 15 7.51 4.54 1.21
C SER A 15 8.41 4.33 2.44
N VAL A 16 7.91 4.55 3.67
CA VAL A 16 8.69 4.34 4.90
C VAL A 16 9.04 2.86 5.03
N HIS A 17 8.03 2.00 4.84
CA HIS A 17 8.20 0.56 4.91
C HIS A 17 9.05 0.03 3.75
N HIS A 18 8.87 0.57 2.54
CA HIS A 18 9.68 0.19 1.38
C HIS A 18 11.16 0.50 1.63
N SER A 19 11.50 1.70 2.13
CA SER A 19 12.90 2.04 2.45
C SER A 19 13.49 1.14 3.54
N LEU A 20 12.73 0.81 4.58
CA LEU A 20 13.20 -0.07 5.67
C LEU A 20 13.44 -1.50 5.19
N LEU A 21 12.50 -2.07 4.44
CA LEU A 21 12.63 -3.42 3.88
C LEU A 21 13.74 -3.49 2.83
N LEU A 22 13.89 -2.46 2.00
CA LEU A 22 14.97 -2.37 1.02
C LEU A 22 16.34 -2.33 1.71
N LEU A 23 16.53 -1.48 2.72
CA LEU A 23 17.80 -1.43 3.47
C LEU A 23 18.10 -2.76 4.17
N ARG A 24 17.07 -3.49 4.61
CA ARG A 24 17.25 -4.83 5.14
C ARG A 24 17.65 -5.84 4.07
N ALA A 25 17.01 -5.80 2.91
CA ALA A 25 17.33 -6.69 1.80
C ALA A 25 18.74 -6.42 1.23
N LEU A 26 19.22 -5.19 1.33
CA LEU A 26 20.60 -4.78 1.01
C LEU A 26 21.58 -5.04 2.16
N GLU A 27 21.13 -5.67 3.25
CA GLU A 27 21.91 -5.99 4.46
C GLU A 27 22.62 -4.77 5.09
N GLN A 28 22.07 -3.57 4.88
CA GLN A 28 22.65 -2.33 5.39
C GLN A 28 22.16 -2.02 6.80
N PRO A 29 23.03 -1.60 7.73
CA PRO A 29 22.60 -1.18 9.06
C PRO A 29 21.78 0.12 8.97
N HIS A 30 20.55 0.08 9.51
CA HIS A 30 19.58 1.17 9.41
C HIS A 30 18.77 1.36 10.68
N THR A 31 18.27 2.59 10.89
CA THR A 31 17.38 2.95 11.99
C THR A 31 16.23 3.83 11.51
N LEU A 32 15.14 3.88 12.28
CA LEU A 32 13.99 4.75 12.06
C LEU A 32 13.99 5.84 13.13
N LEU A 33 13.88 7.10 12.69
CA LEU A 33 13.78 8.28 13.53
C LEU A 33 12.42 8.94 13.28
N LEU A 34 11.60 9.00 14.32
CA LEU A 34 10.26 9.59 14.26
C LEU A 34 10.29 11.03 14.78
N ASP A 35 9.81 11.95 13.96
CA ASP A 35 9.67 13.36 14.33
C ASP A 35 8.26 13.60 14.92
N PRO A 36 8.11 13.90 16.23
CA PRO A 36 6.81 14.03 16.90
C PRO A 36 6.05 15.31 16.52
N HIS A 37 6.75 16.34 16.05
CA HIS A 37 6.19 17.65 15.76
C HIS A 37 5.99 17.85 14.26
N THR A 38 4.94 17.24 13.72
CA THR A 38 4.62 17.36 12.30
C THR A 38 3.13 17.57 12.12
N THR A 39 2.79 18.69 11.47
CA THR A 39 1.44 18.97 10.99
C THR A 39 1.42 18.54 9.53
N LEU A 40 0.56 17.57 9.19
CA LEU A 40 0.29 17.20 7.80
C LEU A 40 -0.17 18.45 7.05
N ARG A 41 0.70 18.99 6.17
CA ARG A 41 0.36 20.14 5.30
C ARG A 41 -0.30 19.63 4.03
N GLY A 42 -1.53 19.13 4.14
CA GLY A 42 -2.36 18.81 2.98
C GLY A 42 -3.14 20.04 2.51
N ARG A 43 -3.24 20.24 1.18
CA ARG A 43 -4.26 21.14 0.60
C ARG A 43 -5.66 20.51 0.64
N LEU A 44 -5.70 19.18 0.69
CA LEU A 44 -6.91 18.37 0.80
C LEU A 44 -7.10 17.92 2.24
N SER A 45 -8.34 17.62 2.61
CA SER A 45 -8.71 16.97 3.88
C SER A 45 -8.07 15.59 4.05
N VAL A 46 -7.68 14.95 2.94
CA VAL A 46 -7.07 13.63 2.92
C VAL A 46 -5.67 13.74 2.31
N PRO A 47 -4.61 13.27 3.01
CA PRO A 47 -3.26 13.33 2.48
C PRO A 47 -3.09 12.37 1.30
N LEU A 48 -2.54 12.89 0.21
CA LEU A 48 -2.15 12.10 -0.97
C LEU A 48 -0.83 11.37 -0.71
N LEU A 49 -0.72 10.14 -1.18
CA LEU A 49 0.46 9.30 -1.01
C LEU A 49 1.68 9.91 -1.72
N SER A 50 1.51 10.39 -2.95
CA SER A 50 2.62 11.00 -3.71
C SER A 50 3.18 12.27 -3.09
N GLU A 51 2.33 13.09 -2.45
CA GLU A 51 2.77 14.30 -1.74
C GLU A 51 3.52 13.92 -0.45
N CYS A 52 2.95 12.99 0.30
CA CYS A 52 3.50 12.48 1.55
C CYS A 52 4.86 11.77 1.36
N ALA A 53 5.10 11.11 0.24
CA ALA A 53 6.39 10.45 -0.03
C ALA A 53 7.59 11.40 0.14
N ARG A 54 7.43 12.70 -0.14
CA ARG A 54 8.50 13.71 -0.05
C ARG A 54 8.90 14.09 1.38
N GLU A 55 8.05 13.76 2.36
CA GLU A 55 8.34 14.03 3.78
C GLU A 55 9.25 12.96 4.39
N VAL A 56 9.34 11.79 3.76
CA VAL A 56 10.26 10.72 4.16
C VAL A 56 11.67 11.06 3.67
N ARG A 57 12.62 11.13 4.61
CA ARG A 57 14.01 11.49 4.31
C ARG A 57 14.93 10.35 4.70
N ILE A 58 15.74 9.87 3.77
CA ILE A 58 16.70 8.82 4.01
C ILE A 58 18.09 9.45 4.05
N LYS A 59 18.73 9.41 5.21
CA LYS A 59 20.11 9.88 5.38
C LYS A 59 21.06 8.71 5.16
N ALA A 60 21.88 8.83 4.12
CA ALA A 60 23.00 7.92 3.91
C ALA A 60 24.14 8.25 4.90
N PRO A 61 24.94 7.26 5.33
CA PRO A 61 26.13 7.52 6.12
C PRO A 61 27.07 8.51 5.40
N PRO A 62 27.78 9.38 6.13
CA PRO A 62 28.79 10.23 5.54
C PRO A 62 29.87 9.35 4.92
N VAL A 63 30.21 9.63 3.66
CA VAL A 63 31.39 9.03 3.01
C VAL A 63 32.60 9.81 3.51
N HIS A 64 33.48 9.17 4.28
CA HIS A 64 34.77 9.75 4.62
C HIS A 64 35.62 9.81 3.35
N HIS A 65 35.79 11.02 2.80
CA HIS A 65 36.83 11.25 1.80
C HIS A 65 38.18 11.33 2.53
N GLU A 66 38.97 10.25 2.45
CA GLU A 66 40.43 10.34 2.62
C GLU A 66 41.03 10.82 1.29
N VAL A 67 40.85 12.10 0.96
CA VAL A 67 41.64 12.77 -0.09
C VAL A 67 42.05 14.12 0.45
N ASP A 68 43.34 14.22 0.81
CA ASP A 68 44.17 15.42 1.00
C ASP A 68 43.45 16.76 0.88
N SER A 69 42.57 17.07 1.83
CA SER A 69 42.05 18.42 2.01
C SER A 69 42.83 19.09 3.14
N PRO A 70 43.35 20.31 2.91
CA PRO A 70 44.15 21.00 3.92
C PRO A 70 43.32 21.19 5.19
N ALA A 71 43.99 21.01 6.33
CA ALA A 71 43.39 21.06 7.66
C ALA A 71 42.44 22.26 7.81
N GLY A 72 41.13 21.98 8.01
CA GLY A 72 40.17 23.00 8.42
C GLY A 72 38.73 22.88 7.92
N ALA A 73 38.40 22.02 6.95
CA ALA A 73 37.01 21.90 6.47
C ALA A 73 36.63 20.48 6.02
N SER A 74 36.57 19.53 6.96
CA SER A 74 35.87 18.25 6.73
C SER A 74 34.37 18.52 6.68
N THR A 75 33.87 18.95 5.51
CA THR A 75 32.43 19.09 5.29
C THR A 75 31.89 17.68 5.09
N GLU A 76 31.47 17.01 6.16
CA GLU A 76 30.76 15.73 6.09
C GLU A 76 29.52 15.91 5.19
N ARG A 77 29.60 15.48 3.94
CA ARG A 77 28.46 15.53 3.00
C ARG A 77 27.58 14.32 3.25
N SER A 78 26.63 14.44 4.17
CA SER A 78 25.54 13.46 4.28
C SER A 78 24.59 13.62 3.09
N VAL A 79 24.43 12.58 2.27
CA VAL A 79 23.46 12.57 1.17
C VAL A 79 22.06 12.33 1.73
N VAL A 80 21.10 13.17 1.35
CA VAL A 80 19.68 13.02 1.70
C VAL A 80 18.93 12.55 0.46
N LEU A 81 18.27 11.40 0.58
CA LEU A 81 17.42 10.82 -0.45
C LEU A 81 15.95 10.94 -0.05
N TYR A 82 15.07 11.01 -1.04
CA TYR A 82 13.62 11.12 -0.85
C TYR A 82 12.85 9.93 -1.43
N ARG A 83 13.52 9.12 -2.26
CA ARG A 83 12.96 7.93 -2.86
C ARG A 83 13.72 6.70 -2.41
N ALA A 84 13.00 5.62 -2.15
CA ALA A 84 13.62 4.35 -1.80
C ALA A 84 14.45 3.81 -2.96
N GLU A 85 14.01 4.03 -4.20
CA GLU A 85 14.72 3.58 -5.41
C GLU A 85 16.15 4.12 -5.49
N ASP A 86 16.37 5.36 -5.01
CA ASP A 86 17.68 6.01 -5.03
C ASP A 86 18.69 5.30 -4.09
N LEU A 87 18.22 4.51 -3.12
CA LEU A 87 19.10 3.71 -2.26
C LEU A 87 19.90 2.68 -3.05
N VAL A 88 19.29 2.10 -4.09
CA VAL A 88 19.95 1.10 -4.92
C VAL A 88 21.12 1.73 -5.68
N HIS A 89 20.98 2.99 -6.11
CA HIS A 89 22.08 3.74 -6.72
C HIS A 89 23.20 4.06 -5.73
N VAL A 90 22.87 4.50 -4.51
CA VAL A 90 23.88 4.87 -3.50
C VAL A 90 24.63 3.65 -2.95
N VAL A 91 23.96 2.51 -2.80
CA VAL A 91 24.60 1.27 -2.33
C VAL A 91 25.44 0.62 -3.42
N ASN A 92 25.00 0.65 -4.69
CA ASN A 92 25.74 0.02 -5.80
C ASN A 92 26.85 0.90 -6.39
N HIS A 93 26.77 2.22 -6.24
CA HIS A 93 27.86 3.14 -6.55
C HIS A 93 28.31 3.84 -5.27
N PRO A 94 29.23 3.24 -4.49
CA PRO A 94 30.04 4.07 -3.62
C PRO A 94 30.73 5.09 -4.53
N LEU A 95 30.48 6.38 -4.29
CA LEU A 95 30.99 7.50 -5.08
C LEU A 95 32.53 7.61 -4.94
N CYS A 96 33.26 6.64 -5.49
CA CYS A 96 34.71 6.57 -5.61
C CYS A 96 35.05 5.67 -6.79
N SER A 97 35.01 6.19 -8.02
CA SER A 97 35.82 5.63 -9.12
C SER A 97 36.76 6.73 -9.60
N GLY A 98 37.84 6.84 -8.86
CA GLY A 98 38.96 7.74 -9.09
C GLY A 98 40.14 7.25 -8.25
N GLY A 99 40.54 5.99 -8.42
CA GLY A 99 41.75 5.46 -7.80
C GLY A 99 41.61 4.04 -7.26
N ASN A 100 42.27 3.11 -7.96
CA ASN A 100 42.81 1.84 -7.48
C ASN A 100 41.84 0.67 -7.27
N LEU A 101 41.83 -0.16 -8.33
CA LEU A 101 41.77 -1.62 -8.30
C LEU A 101 42.34 -2.21 -6.99
N GLY A 102 41.49 -2.82 -6.17
CA GLY A 102 42.01 -3.63 -5.05
C GLY A 102 41.16 -3.82 -3.81
N ALA A 103 39.83 -3.79 -3.86
CA ALA A 103 38.98 -4.46 -2.85
C ALA A 103 37.53 -4.47 -3.34
N ALA A 104 37.14 -5.52 -4.08
CA ALA A 104 35.73 -5.78 -4.35
C ALA A 104 35.05 -6.13 -3.01
N SER A 105 34.15 -5.27 -2.53
CA SER A 105 33.23 -5.63 -1.44
C SER A 105 32.25 -6.69 -1.93
N PRO A 106 32.01 -7.78 -1.18
CA PRO A 106 31.24 -8.93 -1.63
C PRO A 106 29.75 -8.68 -1.45
N THR A 107 29.15 -7.88 -2.33
CA THR A 107 27.70 -7.86 -2.57
C THR A 107 27.46 -7.23 -3.92
N GLN A 108 28.16 -7.73 -4.96
CA GLN A 108 27.73 -7.49 -6.32
C GLN A 108 26.35 -8.11 -6.45
N LEU A 109 25.31 -7.26 -6.49
CA LEU A 109 23.94 -7.63 -6.79
C LEU A 109 23.99 -8.68 -7.91
N GLY A 110 23.58 -9.92 -7.61
CA GLY A 110 23.54 -10.99 -8.59
C GLY A 110 22.61 -10.57 -9.73
N GLY A 111 23.19 -10.13 -10.85
CA GLY A 111 22.53 -9.89 -12.12
C GLY A 111 21.79 -8.55 -12.24
N PHE A 112 22.12 -7.79 -13.30
CA PHE A 112 21.30 -6.70 -13.83
C PHE A 112 19.81 -7.06 -13.95
N ALA A 113 19.48 -8.35 -14.14
CA ALA A 113 18.11 -8.86 -14.16
C ALA A 113 17.35 -8.57 -12.84
N SER A 114 17.98 -8.77 -11.67
CA SER A 114 17.34 -8.51 -10.37
C SER A 114 17.07 -7.02 -10.15
N LEU A 115 17.95 -6.14 -10.66
CA LEU A 115 17.73 -4.70 -10.63
C LEU A 115 16.59 -4.27 -11.56
N LEU A 116 16.53 -4.84 -12.76
CA LEU A 116 15.46 -4.55 -13.71
C LEU A 116 14.09 -4.94 -13.14
N GLU A 117 13.98 -6.16 -12.60
CA GLU A 117 12.75 -6.65 -11.94
C GLU A 117 12.36 -5.75 -10.76
N TYR A 118 13.32 -5.27 -9.98
CA TYR A 118 13.06 -4.32 -8.89
C TYR A 118 12.51 -3.00 -9.41
N LEU A 119 13.11 -2.44 -10.46
CA LEU A 119 12.65 -1.18 -11.05
C LEU A 119 11.26 -1.33 -11.67
N GLU A 120 11.00 -2.44 -12.38
CA GLU A 120 9.67 -2.77 -12.91
C GLU A 120 8.64 -2.85 -11.76
N ALA A 121 8.93 -3.60 -10.70
CA ALA A 121 8.08 -3.70 -9.53
C ALA A 121 7.84 -2.34 -8.82
N SER A 122 8.87 -1.49 -8.75
CA SER A 122 8.75 -0.13 -8.22
C SER A 122 7.87 0.75 -9.11
N THR A 123 7.97 0.64 -10.44
CA THR A 123 7.09 1.39 -11.36
C THR A 123 5.64 0.95 -11.24
N VAL A 124 5.37 -0.36 -11.10
CA VAL A 124 4.02 -0.89 -10.84
C VAL A 124 3.49 -0.37 -9.51
N SER A 125 4.30 -0.42 -8.46
CA SER A 125 4.00 0.14 -7.14
C SER A 125 3.64 1.63 -7.22
N SER A 126 4.40 2.42 -8.00
CA SER A 126 4.13 3.84 -8.23
C SER A 126 2.86 4.10 -9.05
N HIS A 127 2.53 3.24 -10.02
CA HIS A 127 1.28 3.36 -10.77
C HIS A 127 0.07 3.08 -9.88
N VAL A 128 0.16 2.08 -9.01
CA VAL A 128 -0.88 1.76 -8.03
C VAL A 128 -1.07 2.92 -7.05
N THR A 129 0.00 3.50 -6.50
CA THR A 129 -0.12 4.66 -5.59
C THR A 129 -0.71 5.89 -6.29
N SER A 130 -0.33 6.15 -7.55
CA SER A 130 -0.94 7.23 -8.34
C SER A 130 -2.43 7.00 -8.62
N ALA A 131 -2.85 5.76 -8.88
CA ALA A 131 -4.25 5.42 -9.07
C ALA A 131 -5.06 5.58 -7.77
N ILE A 132 -4.46 5.24 -6.63
CA ILE A 132 -5.03 5.52 -5.30
C ILE A 132 -5.17 7.03 -5.08
N ASP A 133 -4.16 7.83 -5.41
CA ASP A 133 -4.25 9.29 -5.28
C ASP A 133 -5.39 9.87 -6.14
N ALA A 134 -5.55 9.41 -7.38
CA ALA A 134 -6.69 9.79 -8.22
C ALA A 134 -8.03 9.41 -7.56
N LEU A 135 -8.12 8.23 -6.96
CA LEU A 135 -9.30 7.79 -6.21
C LEU A 135 -9.55 8.65 -4.96
N LEU A 136 -8.52 9.00 -4.20
CA LEU A 136 -8.64 9.87 -3.02
C LEU A 136 -9.05 11.30 -3.41
N VAL A 137 -8.56 11.81 -4.53
CA VAL A 137 -9.03 13.08 -5.11
C VAL A 137 -10.52 12.98 -5.46
N SER A 138 -10.93 11.92 -6.16
CA SER A 138 -12.34 11.72 -6.52
C SER A 138 -13.23 11.64 -5.26
N LEU A 139 -12.77 10.96 -4.21
CA LEU A 139 -13.46 10.84 -2.92
C LEU A 139 -13.63 12.20 -2.25
N ASN A 140 -12.61 13.06 -2.28
CA ASN A 140 -12.71 14.44 -1.76
C ASN A 140 -13.65 15.32 -2.58
N THR A 141 -13.72 15.13 -3.91
CA THR A 141 -14.62 15.91 -4.76
C THR A 141 -16.08 15.45 -4.66
N GLY A 142 -16.34 14.21 -4.23
CA GLY A 142 -17.68 13.64 -4.13
C GLY A 142 -18.34 13.30 -5.48
N ASP A 143 -17.60 13.37 -6.60
CA ASP A 143 -18.13 12.98 -7.90
C ASP A 143 -18.19 11.44 -8.03
N MET A 144 -19.41 10.92 -8.04
CA MET A 144 -19.68 9.48 -8.06
C MET A 144 -19.25 8.79 -9.35
N GLU A 145 -19.32 9.46 -10.50
CA GLU A 145 -18.93 8.85 -11.77
C GLU A 145 -17.41 8.77 -11.89
N THR A 146 -16.72 9.85 -11.54
CA THR A 146 -15.26 9.86 -11.46
C THR A 146 -14.76 8.83 -10.44
N MET A 147 -15.39 8.76 -9.25
CA MET A 147 -15.07 7.76 -8.23
C MET A 147 -15.24 6.33 -8.75
N ARG A 148 -16.30 6.06 -9.53
CA ARG A 148 -16.52 4.75 -10.16
C ARG A 148 -15.40 4.40 -11.14
N GLN A 149 -15.00 5.36 -11.98
CA GLN A 149 -13.95 5.17 -12.98
C GLN A 149 -12.57 4.98 -12.34
N THR A 150 -12.21 5.81 -11.36
CA THR A 150 -10.93 5.67 -10.65
C THR A 150 -10.88 4.41 -9.80
N HIS A 151 -11.98 4.01 -9.17
CA HIS A 151 -12.07 2.73 -8.47
C HIS A 151 -11.90 1.54 -9.42
N ALA A 152 -12.55 1.57 -10.60
CA ALA A 152 -12.36 0.55 -11.62
C ALA A 152 -10.90 0.46 -12.09
N GLY A 153 -10.23 1.60 -12.30
CA GLY A 153 -8.81 1.64 -12.65
C GLY A 153 -7.90 1.04 -11.57
N VAL A 154 -8.16 1.30 -10.29
CA VAL A 154 -7.43 0.65 -9.18
C VAL A 154 -7.66 -0.87 -9.20
N MET A 155 -8.90 -1.33 -9.39
CA MET A 155 -9.21 -2.76 -9.44
C MET A 155 -8.57 -3.45 -10.65
N GLU A 156 -8.52 -2.81 -11.81
CA GLU A 156 -7.84 -3.34 -13.00
C GLU A 156 -6.33 -3.50 -12.79
N LEU A 157 -5.68 -2.52 -12.14
CA LEU A 157 -4.26 -2.63 -11.78
C LEU A 157 -4.01 -3.78 -10.80
N MET A 158 -4.91 -3.97 -9.83
CA MET A 158 -4.86 -5.07 -8.89
C MET A 158 -5.07 -6.43 -9.57
N GLU A 159 -5.96 -6.51 -10.56
CA GLU A 159 -6.17 -7.71 -11.36
C GLU A 159 -4.94 -8.06 -12.21
N ARG A 160 -4.31 -7.05 -12.82
CA ARG A 160 -3.04 -7.25 -13.54
C ARG A 160 -1.92 -7.72 -12.60
N LEU A 161 -1.86 -7.17 -11.38
CA LEU A 161 -0.92 -7.62 -10.36
C LEU A 161 -1.20 -9.08 -9.95
N GLU A 162 -2.46 -9.45 -9.70
CA GLU A 162 -2.89 -10.83 -9.40
C GLU A 162 -2.52 -11.80 -10.53
N ALA A 163 -2.68 -11.38 -11.79
CA ALA A 163 -2.30 -12.18 -12.95
C ALA A 163 -0.78 -12.35 -13.09
N SER A 164 0.00 -11.36 -12.65
CA SER A 164 1.47 -11.42 -12.67
C SER A 164 2.06 -12.33 -11.59
N ILE A 165 1.33 -12.57 -10.50
CA ILE A 165 1.75 -13.49 -9.44
C ILE A 165 1.58 -14.92 -9.95
N THR A 166 2.71 -15.58 -10.20
CA THR A 166 2.75 -16.99 -10.59
C THR A 166 2.24 -17.85 -9.42
N ASP A 167 1.49 -18.90 -9.75
CA ASP A 167 0.96 -19.82 -8.73
C ASP A 167 2.10 -20.70 -8.21
N GLU A 168 2.80 -20.21 -7.18
CA GLU A 168 3.92 -20.90 -6.54
C GLU A 168 3.50 -22.21 -5.84
N SER A 169 2.20 -22.53 -5.80
CA SER A 169 1.69 -23.83 -5.33
C SER A 169 2.19 -25.03 -6.15
N LEU A 170 2.77 -24.80 -7.33
CA LEU A 170 3.45 -25.83 -8.13
C LEU A 170 4.95 -25.97 -7.81
N SER A 171 5.51 -25.09 -6.96
CA SER A 171 6.95 -25.02 -6.64
C SER A 171 7.26 -25.27 -5.15
N GLU A 172 6.33 -25.88 -4.42
CA GLU A 172 6.52 -26.25 -3.00
C GLU A 172 7.65 -27.26 -2.75
N ALA A 173 8.23 -27.84 -3.81
CA ALA A 173 9.32 -28.82 -3.70
C ALA A 173 10.74 -28.22 -3.52
N HIS A 174 10.95 -26.89 -3.64
CA HIS A 174 12.31 -26.30 -3.66
C HIS A 174 12.55 -25.03 -2.80
N GLN A 175 11.60 -24.59 -1.97
CA GLN A 175 11.67 -23.27 -1.29
C GLN A 175 12.01 -23.32 0.21
N MET A 176 13.17 -23.86 0.61
CA MET A 176 13.67 -23.61 1.99
C MET A 176 14.86 -22.66 2.09
N ASP A 177 15.50 -22.26 0.97
CA ASP A 177 16.74 -21.47 1.03
C ASP A 177 16.87 -20.33 0.00
N GLN A 178 15.80 -19.98 -0.72
CA GLN A 178 15.87 -18.84 -1.64
C GLN A 178 15.62 -17.53 -0.90
N THR A 179 16.62 -16.65 -0.90
CA THR A 179 16.48 -15.25 -0.50
C THR A 179 15.39 -14.59 -1.35
N GLU A 180 14.44 -13.93 -0.70
CA GLU A 180 13.32 -13.27 -1.40
C GLU A 180 13.84 -12.21 -2.39
N PRO A 181 13.31 -12.16 -3.62
CA PRO A 181 13.82 -11.23 -4.63
C PRO A 181 13.50 -9.79 -4.24
N LEU A 182 14.39 -8.86 -4.61
CA LEU A 182 14.27 -7.43 -4.27
C LEU A 182 12.97 -6.80 -4.79
N SER A 183 12.44 -7.29 -5.91
CA SER A 183 11.17 -6.88 -6.52
C SER A 183 9.95 -7.08 -5.62
N THR A 184 10.03 -7.98 -4.63
CA THR A 184 8.93 -8.28 -3.70
C THR A 184 8.58 -7.08 -2.80
N TRP A 185 9.58 -6.33 -2.35
CA TRP A 185 9.42 -5.30 -1.33
C TRP A 185 8.54 -4.11 -1.74
N PRO A 186 8.73 -3.45 -2.90
CA PRO A 186 7.87 -2.34 -3.31
C PRO A 186 6.40 -2.77 -3.46
N LEU A 187 6.15 -3.96 -4.02
CA LEU A 187 4.81 -4.51 -4.18
C LEU A 187 4.17 -4.86 -2.84
N PHE A 188 4.93 -5.53 -1.96
CA PHE A 188 4.48 -5.87 -0.61
C PHE A 188 4.06 -4.63 0.18
N CYS A 189 4.85 -3.55 0.17
CA CYS A 189 4.50 -2.33 0.91
C CYS A 189 3.22 -1.65 0.38
N THR A 190 3.02 -1.63 -0.93
CA THR A 190 1.77 -1.12 -1.51
C THR A 190 0.56 -1.98 -1.18
N LEU A 191 0.72 -3.31 -1.24
CA LEU A 191 -0.33 -4.25 -0.85
C LEU A 191 -0.66 -4.15 0.63
N GLN A 192 0.35 -4.04 1.48
CA GLN A 192 0.20 -3.83 2.92
C GLN A 192 -0.65 -2.58 3.18
N PHE A 193 -0.33 -1.45 2.53
CA PHE A 193 -1.12 -0.23 2.65
C PHE A 193 -2.57 -0.44 2.18
N LEU A 194 -2.79 -1.04 1.01
CA LEU A 194 -4.13 -1.28 0.46
C LEU A 194 -4.99 -2.18 1.37
N ILE A 195 -4.40 -3.21 1.98
CA ILE A 195 -5.11 -4.17 2.84
C ILE A 195 -5.33 -3.58 4.24
N GLU A 196 -4.28 -3.07 4.89
CA GLU A 196 -4.32 -2.64 6.30
C GLU A 196 -4.94 -1.25 6.48
N GLU A 197 -4.60 -0.30 5.61
CA GLU A 197 -5.06 1.09 5.69
C GLU A 197 -6.17 1.41 4.67
N GLY A 198 -6.10 0.86 3.46
CA GLY A 198 -7.13 1.04 2.43
C GLY A 198 -8.39 0.23 2.70
N GLY A 199 -8.27 -0.93 3.35
CA GLY A 199 -9.39 -1.83 3.63
C GLY A 199 -9.85 -2.66 2.42
N MET A 200 -8.94 -2.96 1.49
CA MET A 200 -9.22 -3.76 0.29
C MET A 200 -9.78 -5.15 0.63
N LEU A 201 -10.79 -5.59 -0.11
CA LEU A 201 -11.34 -6.93 0.03
C LEU A 201 -10.42 -7.95 -0.66
N THR A 202 -9.74 -8.76 0.13
CA THR A 202 -8.80 -9.78 -0.37
C THR A 202 -9.49 -10.99 -1.00
N SER A 203 -10.81 -11.14 -0.86
CA SER A 203 -11.58 -12.25 -1.42
C SER A 203 -11.58 -12.30 -2.95
N ALA A 204 -11.42 -11.14 -3.61
CA ALA A 204 -11.35 -11.06 -5.07
C ALA A 204 -9.96 -11.44 -5.63
N PHE A 205 -8.91 -11.43 -4.78
CA PHE A 205 -7.51 -11.61 -5.18
C PHE A 205 -6.85 -12.70 -4.34
N PRO A 206 -7.22 -13.98 -4.54
CA PRO A 206 -6.78 -15.08 -3.68
C PRO A 206 -5.27 -15.33 -3.73
N ARG A 207 -4.60 -15.16 -4.87
CA ARG A 207 -3.14 -15.37 -4.99
C ARG A 207 -2.38 -14.26 -4.29
N THR A 208 -2.77 -13.01 -4.49
CA THR A 208 -2.22 -11.85 -3.77
C THR A 208 -2.42 -12.02 -2.26
N SER A 209 -3.61 -12.46 -1.83
CA SER A 209 -3.88 -12.71 -0.41
C SER A 209 -2.99 -13.81 0.17
N LYS A 210 -2.76 -14.91 -0.56
CA LYS A 210 -1.87 -15.99 -0.14
C LYS A 210 -0.41 -15.53 -0.09
N ALA A 211 0.06 -14.83 -1.12
CA ALA A 211 1.41 -14.29 -1.19
C ALA A 211 1.68 -13.30 -0.05
N TYR A 212 0.72 -12.41 0.22
CA TYR A 212 0.78 -11.48 1.35
C TYR A 212 0.83 -12.19 2.71
N ALA A 213 -0.07 -13.17 2.94
CA ALA A 213 -0.11 -13.92 4.19
C ALA A 213 1.17 -14.74 4.42
N ARG A 214 1.74 -15.31 3.34
CA ARG A 214 3.04 -15.98 3.37
C ARG A 214 4.15 -15.03 3.77
N LEU A 215 4.32 -13.90 3.07
CA LEU A 215 5.34 -12.89 3.43
C LEU A 215 5.17 -12.39 4.88
N CYS A 216 3.95 -12.26 5.37
CA CYS A 216 3.69 -11.87 6.75
C CYS A 216 4.09 -12.93 7.80
N SER A 217 4.03 -14.22 7.45
CA SER A 217 4.17 -15.33 8.39
C SER A 217 5.52 -16.05 8.29
N SER A 218 6.02 -16.29 7.07
CA SER A 218 7.27 -17.02 6.82
C SER A 218 8.49 -16.10 6.75
N SER A 219 8.31 -14.84 6.35
CA SER A 219 9.45 -13.94 6.07
C SER A 219 10.06 -13.37 7.35
N LYS A 220 11.27 -13.83 7.68
CA LYS A 220 12.11 -13.27 8.76
C LYS A 220 12.34 -11.75 8.63
N PRO A 221 12.67 -11.18 7.45
CA PRO A 221 12.90 -9.75 7.33
C PRO A 221 11.66 -8.91 7.62
N VAL A 222 10.45 -9.38 7.25
CA VAL A 222 9.18 -8.71 7.58
C VAL A 222 8.92 -8.73 9.08
N ALA A 223 9.11 -9.88 9.74
CA ALA A 223 8.93 -10.00 11.18
C ALA A 223 9.88 -9.09 11.97
N GLN A 224 11.16 -9.05 11.59
CA GLN A 224 12.14 -8.14 12.19
C GLN A 224 11.81 -6.66 11.92
N HIS A 225 11.12 -6.36 10.81
CA HIS A 225 10.79 -5.00 10.37
C HIS A 225 9.66 -4.48 11.23
N ARG A 226 8.60 -5.28 11.38
CA ARG A 226 7.51 -5.02 12.32
C ARG A 226 8.03 -4.83 13.75
N ARG A 227 8.96 -5.67 14.21
CA ARG A 227 9.60 -5.51 15.54
C ARG A 227 10.44 -4.25 15.66
N LEU A 228 11.13 -3.81 14.60
CA LEU A 228 11.88 -2.55 14.61
C LEU A 228 10.92 -1.37 14.74
N VAL A 229 9.91 -1.31 13.86
CA VAL A 229 8.89 -0.25 13.86
C VAL A 229 8.18 -0.18 15.21
N GLN A 230 7.72 -1.32 15.73
CA GLN A 230 7.04 -1.40 17.02
C GLN A 230 7.93 -0.88 18.17
N ARG A 231 9.19 -1.30 18.23
CA ARG A 231 10.13 -0.80 19.26
C ARG A 231 10.35 0.70 19.15
N THR A 232 10.46 1.25 17.93
CA THR A 232 10.61 2.70 17.74
C THR A 232 9.36 3.46 18.17
N VAL A 233 8.16 2.92 17.92
CA VAL A 233 6.88 3.49 18.39
C VAL A 233 6.78 3.45 19.91
N GLU A 234 7.11 2.32 20.53
CA GLU A 234 7.09 2.17 22.00
C GLU A 234 8.09 3.11 22.67
N GLN A 235 9.27 3.31 22.08
CA GLN A 235 10.25 4.29 22.56
C GLN A 235 9.70 5.72 22.50
N LEU A 236 9.01 6.08 21.41
CA LEU A 236 8.39 7.41 21.28
C LEU A 236 7.30 7.63 22.33
N LEU A 237 6.45 6.63 22.56
CA LEU A 237 5.37 6.69 23.56
C LEU A 237 5.90 6.70 25.01
N GLY A 238 6.97 5.95 25.29
CA GLY A 238 7.60 5.89 26.61
C GLY A 238 8.30 7.20 27.00
N VAL A 239 8.89 7.92 26.06
CA VAL A 239 9.51 9.24 26.30
C VAL A 239 8.46 10.31 26.63
N GLY A 240 7.25 10.22 26.04
CA GLY A 240 6.15 11.16 26.30
C GLY A 240 5.43 10.99 27.64
N SER A 241 5.70 9.93 28.41
CA SER A 241 5.01 9.62 29.67
C SER A 241 5.71 10.17 30.93
N ASN A 242 6.96 10.67 30.82
CA ASN A 242 7.77 11.05 31.98
C ASN A 242 7.92 12.58 32.18
N SER A 243 7.32 13.42 31.32
CA SER A 243 7.33 14.87 31.53
C SER A 243 6.00 15.34 32.14
N ASP A 244 5.94 15.29 33.47
CA ASP A 244 5.04 16.12 34.27
C ASP A 244 5.36 17.60 33.99
N THR A 245 4.51 18.28 33.22
CA THR A 245 3.88 19.57 33.54
C THR A 245 3.28 20.21 32.29
N ASP A 246 2.04 20.64 32.46
CA ASP A 246 1.37 21.72 31.75
C ASP A 246 0.78 21.52 30.34
N VAL A 247 -0.57 21.50 30.37
CA VAL A 247 -1.51 22.08 29.40
C VAL A 247 -1.86 21.26 28.16
N LYS A 248 -2.96 20.50 28.30
CA LYS A 248 -4.04 20.34 27.30
C LYS A 248 -3.62 20.30 25.82
N GLN A 249 -2.87 19.28 25.43
CA GLN A 249 -2.92 18.73 24.06
C GLN A 249 -2.38 17.31 24.09
N GLY A 250 -3.16 16.40 24.65
CA GLY A 250 -3.00 14.95 24.46
C GLY A 250 -3.31 14.57 23.01
N ALA A 251 -2.59 15.14 22.05
CA ALA A 251 -2.52 14.62 20.70
C ALA A 251 -1.71 13.32 20.78
N ARG A 252 -2.37 12.22 21.17
CA ARG A 252 -1.89 10.89 20.82
C ARG A 252 -1.62 10.95 19.31
N VAL A 253 -0.36 10.88 18.91
CA VAL A 253 0.01 10.90 17.50
C VAL A 253 -0.75 9.75 16.84
N GLU A 254 -1.73 10.09 16.00
CA GLU A 254 -2.49 9.09 15.27
C GLU A 254 -1.57 8.55 14.18
N MET A 255 -1.11 7.31 14.39
CA MET A 255 -0.19 6.63 13.47
C MET A 255 -0.92 5.89 12.35
N ASN A 256 -2.26 5.88 12.39
CA ASN A 256 -3.10 5.31 11.34
C ASN A 256 -3.32 6.31 10.21
N TYR A 257 -3.66 5.80 9.03
CA TYR A 257 -4.06 6.66 7.94
C TYR A 257 -5.37 7.40 8.27
N PRO A 258 -5.49 8.72 8.03
CA PRO A 258 -6.69 9.49 8.41
C PRO A 258 -8.00 8.98 7.78
N MET A 259 -7.93 8.37 6.60
CA MET A 259 -9.08 7.75 5.92
C MET A 259 -8.97 6.23 5.93
N LYS A 260 -8.73 5.65 7.10
CA LYS A 260 -8.62 4.20 7.25
C LYS A 260 -9.90 3.50 6.78
N GLY A 261 -9.75 2.59 5.83
CA GLY A 261 -10.86 1.86 5.22
C GLY A 261 -11.56 2.59 4.08
N PHE A 262 -10.95 3.61 3.46
CA PHE A 262 -11.57 4.38 2.39
C PHE A 262 -12.08 3.54 1.21
N LEU A 263 -11.46 2.39 0.89
CA LEU A 263 -11.96 1.51 -0.17
C LEU A 263 -13.33 0.93 0.18
N ARG A 264 -13.57 0.63 1.46
CA ARG A 264 -14.89 0.18 1.93
C ARG A 264 -15.92 1.30 1.87
N ASP A 265 -15.49 2.54 2.13
CA ASP A 265 -16.35 3.71 1.97
C ASP A 265 -16.73 3.93 0.50
N VAL A 266 -15.74 3.88 -0.40
CA VAL A 266 -15.97 3.95 -1.86
C VAL A 266 -16.93 2.85 -2.31
N GLN A 267 -16.71 1.60 -1.89
CA GLN A 267 -17.60 0.49 -2.21
C GLN A 267 -19.03 0.72 -1.69
N ARG A 268 -19.19 1.27 -0.48
CA ARG A 268 -20.50 1.64 0.08
C ARG A 268 -21.16 2.76 -0.72
N HIS A 269 -20.41 3.80 -1.09
CA HIS A 269 -20.92 4.91 -1.91
C HIS A 269 -21.36 4.41 -3.29
N LEU A 270 -20.53 3.62 -3.97
CA LEU A 270 -20.85 3.04 -5.28
C LEU A 270 -22.03 2.07 -5.22
N ALA A 271 -22.11 1.24 -4.17
CA ALA A 271 -23.26 0.36 -3.96
C ALA A 271 -24.56 1.16 -3.75
N SER A 272 -24.51 2.26 -2.99
CA SER A 272 -25.65 3.15 -2.80
C SER A 272 -26.05 3.84 -4.11
N TYR A 273 -25.07 4.33 -4.88
CA TYR A 273 -25.27 5.03 -6.14
C TYR A 273 -25.87 4.14 -7.23
N ASN A 274 -25.41 2.89 -7.34
CA ASN A 274 -25.89 1.96 -8.36
C ASN A 274 -27.26 1.32 -8.02
N ARG A 275 -27.68 1.35 -6.74
CA ARG A 275 -28.95 0.77 -6.31
C ARG A 275 -30.12 1.69 -6.61
N SER A 276 -31.09 1.18 -7.38
CA SER A 276 -32.38 1.85 -7.57
C SER A 276 -33.22 1.86 -6.29
N MET A 277 -34.14 2.82 -6.17
CA MET A 277 -35.05 2.90 -5.02
C MET A 277 -35.92 1.64 -4.87
N GLU A 278 -36.37 1.09 -6.00
CA GLU A 278 -37.18 -0.14 -6.05
C GLU A 278 -36.37 -1.34 -5.54
N GLU A 279 -35.12 -1.50 -5.98
CA GLU A 279 -34.24 -2.57 -5.52
C GLU A 279 -34.00 -2.51 -4.00
N ARG A 280 -33.83 -1.31 -3.44
CA ARG A 280 -33.67 -1.13 -1.97
C ARG A 280 -34.89 -1.58 -1.18
N THR A 281 -36.10 -1.41 -1.72
CA THR A 281 -37.35 -1.82 -1.05
C THR A 281 -37.65 -3.31 -1.16
N ILE A 282 -37.09 -3.97 -2.18
CA ILE A 282 -37.34 -5.39 -2.50
C ILE A 282 -36.25 -6.29 -1.91
N ASP A 283 -35.04 -5.77 -1.68
CA ASP A 283 -33.94 -6.53 -1.09
C ASP A 283 -34.28 -6.97 0.35
N GLY A 284 -33.97 -8.24 0.66
CA GLY A 284 -34.34 -8.87 1.94
C GLY A 284 -35.82 -9.23 2.12
N VAL A 285 -36.73 -8.80 1.23
CA VAL A 285 -38.15 -9.16 1.31
C VAL A 285 -38.37 -10.57 0.76
N SER A 286 -38.97 -11.43 1.58
CA SER A 286 -39.39 -12.78 1.20
C SER A 286 -40.90 -12.90 1.34
N GLY A 287 -41.55 -13.41 0.31
CA GLY A 287 -42.98 -13.68 0.34
C GLY A 287 -43.29 -15.07 0.87
N GLU A 288 -44.57 -15.38 0.99
CA GLU A 288 -45.06 -16.70 1.44
C GLU A 288 -44.59 -17.86 0.53
N LYS A 289 -44.23 -17.57 -0.72
CA LYS A 289 -43.73 -18.55 -1.71
C LYS A 289 -42.19 -18.54 -1.83
N GLY A 290 -41.49 -17.96 -0.86
CA GLY A 290 -40.03 -17.79 -0.88
C GLY A 290 -39.59 -16.46 -1.48
N PRO A 291 -38.40 -16.37 -2.12
CA PRO A 291 -37.89 -15.11 -2.65
C PRO A 291 -38.81 -14.55 -3.74
N LEU A 292 -38.94 -13.23 -3.80
CA LEU A 292 -39.79 -12.56 -4.78
C LEU A 292 -39.40 -12.93 -6.22
N SER A 293 -40.39 -13.05 -7.11
CA SER A 293 -40.17 -13.41 -8.52
C SER A 293 -39.26 -12.41 -9.23
N SER A 294 -39.39 -11.12 -8.93
CA SER A 294 -38.49 -10.06 -9.42
C SER A 294 -37.03 -10.27 -9.01
N ARG A 295 -36.78 -10.83 -7.82
CA ARG A 295 -35.44 -11.19 -7.35
C ARG A 295 -34.92 -12.46 -8.02
N ALA A 296 -35.75 -13.49 -8.12
CA ALA A 296 -35.36 -14.77 -8.71
C ALA A 296 -35.18 -14.70 -10.24
N SER A 297 -35.87 -13.79 -10.93
CA SER A 297 -35.81 -13.63 -12.39
C SER A 297 -35.20 -12.31 -12.88
N GLY A 298 -34.66 -11.49 -11.96
CA GLY A 298 -34.04 -10.20 -12.31
C GLY A 298 -32.78 -10.32 -13.15
N GLY A 299 -31.92 -11.32 -12.85
CA GLY A 299 -30.73 -11.66 -13.64
C GLY A 299 -31.04 -12.49 -14.90
N ARG A 300 -32.12 -12.19 -15.61
CA ARG A 300 -32.57 -12.97 -16.77
C ARG A 300 -31.54 -12.91 -17.92
N LEU A 301 -30.95 -14.05 -18.25
CA LEU A 301 -30.11 -14.23 -19.44
C LEU A 301 -30.96 -14.72 -20.63
N GLY A 302 -31.98 -13.93 -20.98
CA GLY A 302 -32.96 -14.28 -22.01
C GLY A 302 -34.26 -14.89 -21.46
N ILE A 303 -35.31 -14.89 -22.28
CA ILE A 303 -36.68 -15.22 -21.87
C ILE A 303 -36.90 -16.74 -21.76
N GLN A 304 -36.16 -17.54 -22.54
CA GLN A 304 -36.29 -19.00 -22.56
C GLN A 304 -35.90 -19.66 -21.23
N ALA A 305 -34.99 -19.04 -20.48
CA ALA A 305 -34.53 -19.54 -19.17
C ALA A 305 -35.50 -19.21 -18.02
N VAL A 306 -36.50 -18.35 -18.25
CA VAL A 306 -37.45 -17.91 -17.22
C VAL A 306 -38.60 -18.89 -17.14
N GLN A 307 -38.77 -19.54 -15.99
CA GLN A 307 -39.90 -20.42 -15.76
C GLN A 307 -41.19 -19.60 -15.61
N ALA A 308 -42.20 -19.87 -16.44
CA ALA A 308 -43.51 -19.25 -16.39
C ALA A 308 -44.32 -19.77 -15.19
N ARG A 309 -44.05 -19.22 -14.00
CA ARG A 309 -44.71 -19.60 -12.73
C ARG A 309 -45.93 -18.73 -12.39
N LEU A 310 -46.37 -17.87 -13.31
CA LEU A 310 -47.48 -16.97 -13.09
C LEU A 310 -48.81 -17.73 -13.29
N PRO A 311 -49.63 -17.90 -12.24
CA PRO A 311 -50.90 -18.61 -12.37
C PRO A 311 -51.86 -17.86 -13.29
N TRP A 312 -52.72 -18.61 -14.00
CA TRP A 312 -53.65 -18.06 -14.99
C TRP A 312 -54.57 -16.95 -14.44
N THR A 313 -54.89 -16.99 -13.15
CA THR A 313 -55.70 -15.97 -12.45
C THR A 313 -55.02 -14.61 -12.33
N LEU A 314 -53.69 -14.55 -12.44
CA LEU A 314 -52.89 -13.32 -12.34
C LEU A 314 -52.28 -12.88 -13.69
N GLN A 315 -52.57 -13.60 -14.77
CA GLN A 315 -52.02 -13.31 -16.12
C GLN A 315 -52.58 -12.01 -16.72
N ALA A 316 -53.79 -11.61 -16.33
CA ALA A 316 -54.34 -10.32 -16.72
C ALA A 316 -53.83 -9.23 -15.77
N TRP A 317 -52.91 -8.38 -16.24
CA TRP A 317 -52.60 -7.15 -15.53
C TRP A 317 -53.81 -6.21 -15.66
N PRO A 318 -54.37 -5.70 -14.54
CA PRO A 318 -55.39 -4.67 -14.64
C PRO A 318 -54.73 -3.46 -15.30
N LEU A 319 -55.19 -3.10 -16.50
CA LEU A 319 -54.89 -1.81 -17.10
C LEU A 319 -55.24 -0.74 -16.06
N ARG A 320 -54.24 0.02 -15.60
CA ARG A 320 -54.50 1.22 -14.79
C ARG A 320 -55.52 2.05 -15.56
N LYS A 321 -56.76 2.08 -15.06
CA LYS A 321 -57.76 3.05 -15.51
C LYS A 321 -57.21 4.40 -15.08
N GLY A 322 -56.76 5.19 -16.06
CA GLY A 322 -56.57 6.62 -15.89
C GLY A 322 -57.91 7.31 -15.65
#